data_AF-A0A2P5CGD8-F1
#
_entry.id   AF-A0A2P5CGD8-F1
#
_cell.length_a   1.000
_cell.length_b   1.000
_cell.length_c   1.000
_cell.angle_alpha   90.00
_cell.angle_beta   90.00
_cell.angle_gamma   90.00
#
_symmetry.space_group_name_H-M   'P 1'
#
loop_
_entity.id
_entity.type
_entity.pdbx_description
1 polymer ?
#
loop_
_entity_poly.entity_id
_entity_poly.type
_entity_poly.pdbx_seq_one_letter_code
_entity_poly.pdbx_strand_id
1 'polypeptide(L)'
;MESHLQVYEGPRFDQAKHRVLCSELKQLYVAITRTRRRLWIFENGGSDGFSNPIYDYWHKLQIVQVRMLTYSFLKEVQVQSSKEEWKSRGTKLFSETAKICFQRAGETSLEQWAEAAGLRAAAWSASNLNFDMAEMRLNKAAKIFKSLLVSLRKLHNASTSQRIMKWQVFYLLHSIAR
;
A
#
# COMPACT_ATOMS: atom_id res chain seq x y z
N MET A 1 -16.50 -63.76 -5.72
CA MET A 1 -16.20 -62.94 -4.53
C MET A 1 -16.39 -61.50 -4.93
N GLU A 2 -17.60 -60.98 -4.76
CA GLU A 2 -17.90 -59.56 -4.99
C GLU A 2 -17.25 -58.74 -3.88
N SER A 3 -16.26 -57.94 -4.25
CA SER A 3 -15.68 -56.93 -3.37
C SER A 3 -16.72 -55.83 -3.17
N HIS A 4 -17.36 -55.82 -2.00
CA HIS A 4 -18.18 -54.70 -1.53
C HIS A 4 -17.34 -53.41 -1.61
N LEU A 5 -17.61 -52.58 -2.62
CA LEU A 5 -17.21 -51.18 -2.63
C LEU A 5 -17.92 -50.51 -1.45
N GLN A 6 -17.20 -50.37 -0.35
CA GLN A 6 -17.67 -49.62 0.81
C GLN A 6 -17.80 -48.17 0.33
N VAL A 7 -19.04 -47.77 0.02
CA VAL A 7 -19.37 -46.38 -0.30
C VAL A 7 -19.04 -45.59 0.95
N TYR A 8 -17.92 -44.87 0.90
CA TYR A 8 -17.53 -43.97 1.98
C TYR A 8 -18.52 -42.81 1.96
N GLU A 9 -19.59 -42.91 2.75
CA GLU A 9 -20.48 -41.77 3.01
C GLU A 9 -19.66 -40.70 3.74
N GLY A 10 -19.36 -39.61 3.02
CA GLY A 10 -18.72 -38.45 3.61
C GLY A 10 -19.59 -37.84 4.73
N PRO A 11 -19.01 -37.01 5.60
CA PRO A 11 -19.74 -36.40 6.70
C PRO A 11 -20.96 -35.62 6.19
N ARG A 12 -22.14 -35.90 6.76
CA ARG A 12 -23.38 -35.24 6.36
C ARG A 12 -23.35 -33.77 6.78
N PHE A 13 -23.60 -32.87 5.84
CA PHE A 13 -23.65 -31.44 6.11
C PHE A 13 -24.84 -31.07 6.99
N ASP A 14 -24.57 -30.38 8.10
CA ASP A 14 -25.55 -29.81 9.01
C ASP A 14 -25.33 -28.29 9.12
N GLN A 15 -26.34 -27.50 8.73
CA GLN A 15 -26.26 -26.05 8.68
C GLN A 15 -26.04 -25.40 10.06
N ALA A 16 -26.63 -25.97 11.12
CA ALA A 16 -26.52 -25.44 12.46
C ALA A 16 -25.12 -25.73 13.04
N LYS A 17 -24.60 -26.93 12.81
CA LYS A 17 -23.26 -27.34 13.28
C LYS A 17 -22.13 -26.71 12.48
N HIS A 18 -22.31 -26.50 11.17
CA HIS A 18 -21.25 -26.01 10.27
C HIS A 18 -21.37 -24.53 9.91
N ARG A 19 -22.06 -23.73 10.72
CA ARG A 19 -22.23 -22.28 10.46
C ARG A 19 -20.90 -21.54 10.31
N VAL A 20 -19.89 -21.90 11.11
CA VAL A 20 -18.54 -21.31 11.05
C VAL A 20 -17.89 -21.61 9.70
N LEU A 21 -17.84 -22.88 9.30
CA LEU A 21 -17.30 -23.31 8.01
C LEU A 21 -17.98 -22.57 6.83
N CYS A 22 -19.31 -22.41 6.87
CA CYS A 22 -20.03 -21.66 5.84
C CYS A 22 -19.57 -20.20 5.75
N SER A 23 -19.31 -19.56 6.89
CA SER A 23 -18.84 -18.19 6.93
C SER A 23 -17.41 -18.05 6.39
N GLU A 24 -16.53 -19.00 6.71
CA GLU A 24 -15.16 -19.04 6.23
C GLU A 24 -15.10 -19.32 4.72
N LEU A 25 -15.88 -20.28 4.21
CA LEU A 25 -15.99 -20.54 2.78
C LEU A 25 -16.54 -19.34 2.01
N LYS A 26 -17.51 -18.61 2.60
CA LYS A 26 -18.01 -17.37 2.02
C LYS A 26 -16.93 -16.28 1.99
N GLN A 27 -16.17 -16.11 3.06
CA GLN A 27 -15.05 -15.17 3.10
C GLN A 27 -13.99 -15.53 2.06
N LEU A 28 -13.67 -16.81 1.93
CA LEU A 28 -12.75 -17.32 0.91
C LEU A 28 -13.25 -17.04 -0.51
N TYR A 29 -14.53 -17.30 -0.79
CA TYR A 29 -15.16 -16.95 -2.07
C TYR A 29 -15.01 -15.45 -2.39
N VAL A 30 -15.25 -14.58 -1.41
CA VAL A 30 -15.08 -13.13 -1.57
C VAL A 30 -13.62 -12.78 -1.83
N ALA A 31 -12.67 -13.36 -1.08
CA ALA A 31 -11.25 -13.12 -1.27
C ALA A 31 -10.78 -13.51 -2.68
N ILE A 32 -11.19 -14.70 -3.16
CA ILE A 32 -10.87 -15.20 -4.50
C ILE A 32 -11.44 -14.25 -5.56
N THR A 33 -12.73 -13.92 -5.49
CA THR A 33 -13.41 -13.10 -6.52
C THR A 33 -13.05 -11.63 -6.51
N ARG A 34 -12.52 -11.08 -5.40
CA ARG A 34 -12.04 -9.68 -5.32
C ARG A 34 -10.59 -9.51 -5.75
N THR A 35 -9.82 -10.59 -5.80
CA THR A 35 -8.41 -10.51 -6.15
C THR A 35 -8.24 -10.23 -7.64
N ARG A 36 -7.49 -9.17 -7.97
CA ARG A 36 -7.32 -8.72 -9.37
C ARG A 36 -6.13 -9.33 -10.10
N ARG A 37 -5.17 -9.92 -9.39
CA ARG A 37 -3.93 -10.45 -9.97
C ARG A 37 -3.59 -11.83 -9.42
N ARG A 38 -3.12 -11.89 -8.17
CA ARG A 38 -2.71 -13.14 -7.53
C ARG A 38 -3.11 -13.13 -6.06
N LEU A 39 -3.75 -14.22 -5.61
CA LEU A 39 -4.16 -14.42 -4.23
C LEU A 39 -3.08 -15.26 -3.53
N TRP A 40 -2.64 -14.81 -2.37
CA TRP A 40 -1.75 -15.55 -1.49
C TRP A 40 -2.51 -15.90 -0.23
N ILE A 41 -2.60 -17.20 0.07
CA ILE A 41 -3.18 -17.71 1.31
C ILE A 41 -2.03 -18.14 2.18
N PHE A 42 -1.97 -17.59 3.39
CA PHE A 42 -0.96 -17.93 4.40
C PHE A 42 -1.68 -18.52 5.61
N GLU A 43 -1.25 -19.70 6.03
CA GLU A 43 -1.76 -20.39 7.22
C GLU A 43 -0.60 -20.67 8.17
N ASN A 44 -0.78 -20.30 9.44
CA ASN A 44 0.13 -20.68 10.52
C ASN A 44 -0.34 -22.02 11.09
N GLY A 45 0.27 -23.12 10.67
CA GLY A 45 -0.15 -24.46 11.14
C GLY A 45 0.86 -25.60 10.95
N GLY A 46 2.02 -25.37 10.35
CA GLY A 46 2.94 -26.47 10.00
C GLY A 46 2.34 -27.41 8.95
N SER A 47 2.78 -28.68 8.93
CA SER A 47 2.32 -29.70 7.98
C SER A 47 0.87 -30.16 8.18
N ASP A 48 0.27 -29.84 9.33
CA ASP A 48 -1.06 -30.34 9.74
C ASP A 48 -2.13 -29.23 9.68
N GLY A 49 -1.91 -28.25 8.80
CA GLY A 49 -2.80 -27.09 8.63
C GLY A 49 -4.25 -27.48 8.33
N PHE A 50 -5.19 -26.67 8.82
CA PHE A 50 -6.62 -26.84 8.59
C PHE A 50 -6.99 -26.69 7.10
N SER A 51 -6.14 -26.04 6.29
CA SER A 51 -6.35 -25.90 4.85
C SER A 51 -5.97 -27.13 4.02
N ASN A 52 -5.35 -28.17 4.60
CA ASN A 52 -4.94 -29.37 3.86
C ASN A 52 -6.06 -29.98 2.98
N PRO A 53 -7.32 -30.14 3.45
CA PRO A 53 -8.39 -30.71 2.62
C PRO A 53 -8.72 -29.86 1.38
N ILE A 54 -8.77 -28.52 1.52
CA ILE A 54 -9.08 -27.64 0.40
C ILE A 54 -7.87 -27.47 -0.53
N TYR A 55 -6.67 -27.51 0.05
CA TYR A 55 -5.42 -27.56 -0.68
C TYR A 55 -5.34 -28.80 -1.57
N ASP A 56 -5.56 -30.01 -1.03
CA ASP A 56 -5.51 -31.26 -1.77
C ASP A 56 -6.52 -31.27 -2.92
N TYR A 57 -7.72 -30.73 -2.69
CA TYR A 57 -8.73 -30.57 -3.71
C TYR A 57 -8.26 -29.65 -4.85
N TRP A 58 -7.78 -28.45 -4.53
CA TRP A 58 -7.26 -27.52 -5.54
C TRP A 58 -6.00 -28.03 -6.24
N HIS A 59 -5.16 -28.76 -5.52
CA HIS A 59 -3.96 -29.37 -6.07
C HIS A 59 -4.32 -30.46 -7.09
N LYS A 60 -5.32 -31.30 -6.80
CA LYS A 60 -5.87 -32.27 -7.79
C LYS A 60 -6.42 -31.56 -9.03
N LEU A 61 -7.03 -30.39 -8.86
CA LEU A 61 -7.50 -29.56 -9.98
C LEU A 61 -6.37 -28.80 -10.69
N GLN A 62 -5.14 -28.83 -10.18
CA GLN A 62 -3.97 -28.14 -10.73
C GLN A 62 -4.14 -26.60 -10.82
N ILE A 63 -4.89 -26.00 -9.89
CA ILE A 63 -5.17 -24.54 -9.87
C ILE A 63 -4.38 -23.78 -8.80
N VAL A 64 -3.58 -24.47 -7.99
CA VAL A 64 -2.79 -23.90 -6.89
C VAL A 64 -1.33 -24.34 -7.01
N GLN A 65 -0.42 -23.48 -6.56
CA GLN A 65 1.01 -23.79 -6.41
C GLN A 65 1.42 -23.62 -4.96
N VAL A 66 2.10 -24.62 -4.40
CA VAL A 66 2.73 -24.52 -3.06
C VAL A 66 4.16 -24.07 -3.21
N ARG A 67 4.53 -23.11 -2.37
CA ARG A 67 5.89 -22.59 -2.22
C ARG A 67 6.19 -22.46 -0.74
N MET A 68 7.39 -22.88 -0.35
CA MET A 68 7.92 -22.55 0.97
C MET A 68 8.10 -21.03 1.07
N LEU A 69 7.70 -20.46 2.20
CA LEU A 69 7.84 -19.03 2.46
C LEU A 69 9.31 -18.69 2.73
N THR A 70 10.09 -18.58 1.66
CA THR A 70 11.50 -18.21 1.70
C THR A 70 11.67 -16.71 1.47
N TYR A 71 12.78 -16.14 1.94
CA TYR A 71 13.09 -14.72 1.73
C TYR A 71 13.20 -14.35 0.24
N SER A 72 13.74 -15.25 -0.60
CA SER A 72 13.80 -15.08 -2.05
C SER A 72 12.41 -15.05 -2.67
N PHE A 73 11.52 -15.95 -2.25
CA PHE A 73 10.13 -15.96 -2.71
C PHE A 73 9.38 -14.70 -2.29
N LEU A 74 9.55 -14.22 -1.05
CA LEU A 74 8.95 -12.95 -0.62
C LEU A 74 9.35 -11.77 -1.51
N LYS A 75 10.61 -11.73 -1.98
CA LYS A 75 11.07 -10.73 -2.94
C LYS A 75 10.42 -10.87 -4.30
N GLU A 76 10.24 -12.10 -4.80
CA GLU A 76 9.56 -12.36 -6.08
C GLU A 76 8.08 -11.97 -6.04
N VAL A 77 7.41 -12.29 -4.93
CA VAL A 77 5.99 -11.99 -4.71
C VAL A 77 5.74 -10.50 -4.49
N GLN A 78 6.74 -9.77 -4.01
CA GLN A 78 6.65 -8.34 -3.80
C GLN A 78 6.55 -7.63 -5.15
N VAL A 79 5.32 -7.33 -5.58
CA VAL A 79 5.08 -6.42 -6.69
C VAL A 79 5.51 -5.02 -6.25
N GLN A 80 6.72 -4.63 -6.64
CA GLN A 80 7.22 -3.28 -6.41
C GLN A 80 6.51 -2.34 -7.39
N SER A 81 5.56 -1.54 -6.88
CA SER A 81 5.06 -0.43 -7.69
C SER A 81 6.18 0.58 -7.90
N SER A 82 6.25 1.13 -9.10
CA SER A 82 7.18 2.18 -9.47
C SER A 82 6.96 3.45 -8.63
N LYS A 83 7.97 4.33 -8.58
CA LYS A 83 7.85 5.63 -7.89
C LYS A 83 6.73 6.47 -8.51
N GLU A 84 6.57 6.39 -9.82
CA GLU A 84 5.55 7.09 -10.60
C GLU A 84 4.15 6.58 -10.28
N GLU A 85 3.96 5.27 -10.14
CA GLU A 85 2.69 4.69 -9.71
C GLU A 85 2.34 5.10 -8.28
N TRP A 86 3.31 5.09 -7.36
CA TRP A 86 3.11 5.57 -5.99
C TRP A 86 2.74 7.06 -5.96
N LYS A 87 3.42 7.89 -6.76
CA LYS A 87 3.10 9.32 -6.88
C LYS A 87 1.71 9.54 -7.45
N SER A 88 1.37 8.89 -8.56
CA SER A 88 0.05 8.98 -9.20
C SER A 88 -1.06 8.56 -8.23
N ARG A 89 -0.83 7.47 -7.50
CA ARG A 89 -1.78 6.99 -6.47
C ARG A 89 -1.91 8.01 -5.35
N GLY A 90 -0.80 8.55 -4.84
CA GLY A 90 -0.78 9.60 -3.84
C GLY A 90 -1.54 10.84 -4.28
N THR A 91 -1.35 11.31 -5.52
CA THR A 91 -2.09 12.46 -6.07
C THR A 91 -3.59 12.20 -6.15
N LYS A 92 -4.01 10.95 -6.42
CA LYS A 92 -5.44 10.59 -6.43
C LYS A 92 -6.05 10.53 -5.03
N LEU A 93 -5.26 10.22 -4.01
CA LEU A 93 -5.70 10.21 -2.62
C LEU A 93 -5.52 11.61 -2.02
N PHE A 94 -6.60 12.34 -1.81
CA PHE A 94 -6.57 13.65 -1.13
C PHE A 94 -6.67 13.50 0.40
N SER A 95 -5.93 12.57 1.01
CA SER A 95 -6.04 12.29 2.45
C SER A 95 -4.72 11.91 3.10
N GLU A 96 -4.72 11.74 4.42
CA GLU A 96 -3.57 11.30 5.23
C GLU A 96 -2.89 10.03 4.68
N THR A 97 -3.68 9.15 4.07
CA THR A 97 -3.19 7.93 3.41
C THR A 97 -2.30 8.17 2.19
N ALA A 98 -2.28 9.39 1.64
CA ALA A 98 -1.38 9.81 0.58
C ALA A 98 0.07 9.96 1.05
N LYS A 99 0.29 10.21 2.36
CA LYS A 99 1.63 10.35 2.94
C LYS A 99 2.51 9.13 2.62
N ILE A 100 2.01 7.93 2.88
CA ILE A 100 2.73 6.67 2.62
C ILE A 100 3.04 6.52 1.12
N CYS A 101 2.13 6.96 0.26
CA CYS A 101 2.34 6.90 -1.19
C CYS A 101 3.49 7.82 -1.61
N PHE A 102 3.53 9.06 -1.14
CA PHE A 102 4.62 10.00 -1.47
C PHE A 102 5.96 9.59 -0.84
N GLN A 103 5.94 9.04 0.37
CA GLN A 103 7.14 8.48 0.99
C GLN A 103 7.73 7.35 0.13
N ARG A 104 6.89 6.42 -0.36
CA ARG A 104 7.34 5.32 -1.26
C ARG A 104 7.78 5.82 -2.64
N ALA A 105 7.21 6.93 -3.12
CA ALA A 105 7.66 7.61 -4.34
C ALA A 105 9.00 8.36 -4.15
N GLY A 106 9.45 8.60 -2.91
CA GLY A 106 10.61 9.44 -2.61
C GLY A 106 10.33 10.94 -2.76
N GLU A 107 9.07 11.35 -2.71
CA GLU A 107 8.61 12.73 -2.90
C GLU A 107 8.48 13.44 -1.55
N THR A 108 9.59 13.86 -0.96
CA THR A 108 9.65 14.43 0.41
C THR A 108 8.72 15.64 0.60
N SER A 109 8.62 16.52 -0.40
CA SER A 109 7.79 17.72 -0.31
C SER A 109 6.30 17.39 -0.31
N LEU A 110 5.88 16.44 -1.15
CA LEU A 110 4.49 15.96 -1.20
C LEU A 110 4.12 15.14 0.04
N GLU A 111 5.07 14.36 0.58
CA GLU A 111 4.90 13.65 1.85
C GLU A 111 4.61 14.63 3.00
N GLN A 112 5.45 15.65 3.16
CA GLN A 112 5.27 16.68 4.19
C GLN A 112 3.95 17.44 4.00
N TRP A 113 3.57 17.72 2.74
CA TRP A 113 2.31 18.39 2.44
C TRP A 113 1.11 17.53 2.82
N ALA A 114 1.14 16.24 2.49
CA ALA A 114 0.09 15.28 2.83
C ALA A 114 -0.03 15.09 4.36
N GLU A 115 1.10 15.07 5.09
CA GLU A 115 1.09 15.02 6.56
C GLU A 115 0.40 16.27 7.16
N ALA A 116 0.81 17.46 6.72
CA ALA A 116 0.24 18.70 7.22
C ALA A 116 -1.27 18.83 6.88
N ALA A 117 -1.67 18.38 5.69
CA ALA A 117 -3.07 18.32 5.29
C ALA A 117 -3.88 17.34 6.16
N GLY A 118 -3.32 16.15 6.46
CA GLY A 118 -3.92 15.16 7.35
C GLY A 118 -4.11 15.70 8.77
N LEU A 119 -3.08 16.35 9.33
CA LEU A 119 -3.17 17.00 10.65
C LEU A 119 -4.25 18.07 10.69
N ARG A 120 -4.38 18.87 9.63
CA ARG A 120 -5.45 19.89 9.52
C ARG A 120 -6.84 19.26 9.48
N ALA A 121 -7.02 18.19 8.71
CA ALA A 121 -8.28 17.47 8.65
C ALA A 121 -8.65 16.83 10.00
N ALA A 122 -7.68 16.21 10.68
CA ALA A 122 -7.88 15.65 12.01
C ALA A 122 -8.19 16.71 13.07
N ALA A 123 -7.60 17.90 12.98
CA ALA A 123 -7.94 19.02 13.85
C ALA A 123 -9.38 19.50 13.62
N TRP A 124 -9.79 19.63 12.35
CA TRP A 124 -11.16 20.01 12.00
C TRP A 124 -12.18 19.02 12.55
N SER A 125 -11.93 17.72 12.44
CA SER A 125 -12.82 16.70 13.00
C SER A 125 -12.89 16.73 14.54
N ALA A 126 -11.81 17.18 15.21
CA ALA A 126 -11.71 17.21 16.66
C ALA A 126 -12.16 18.54 17.30
N SER A 127 -12.37 19.60 16.51
CA SER A 127 -12.59 20.97 17.02
C SER A 127 -13.78 21.08 17.98
N ASN A 128 -14.80 20.24 17.79
CA ASN A 128 -16.02 20.25 18.60
C ASN A 128 -15.92 19.38 19.87
N LEU A 129 -14.86 18.57 19.99
CA LEU A 129 -14.70 17.59 21.07
C LEU A 129 -13.49 17.88 21.96
N ASN A 130 -12.42 18.40 21.38
CA ASN A 130 -11.18 18.67 22.10
C ASN A 130 -10.38 19.80 21.42
N PHE A 131 -10.58 21.01 21.92
CA PHE A 131 -9.97 22.22 21.38
C PHE A 131 -8.43 22.18 21.47
N ASP A 132 -7.88 21.81 22.63
CA ASP A 132 -6.43 21.76 22.85
C ASP A 132 -5.74 20.80 21.87
N MET A 133 -6.35 19.63 21.64
CA MET A 133 -5.83 18.65 20.70
C MET A 133 -5.94 19.12 19.24
N ALA A 134 -7.00 19.87 18.90
CA ALA A 134 -7.14 20.49 17.59
C ALA A 134 -6.09 21.58 17.38
N GLU A 135 -5.87 22.44 18.37
CA GLU A 135 -4.86 23.50 18.33
C GLU A 135 -3.43 22.93 18.18
N MET A 136 -3.09 21.90 18.96
CA MET A 136 -1.79 21.22 18.85
C MET A 136 -1.56 20.68 17.43
N ARG A 137 -2.58 20.06 16.82
CA ARG A 137 -2.50 19.53 15.45
C ARG A 137 -2.34 20.64 14.41
N LEU A 138 -3.07 21.75 14.54
CA LEU A 138 -2.95 22.90 13.65
C LEU A 138 -1.55 23.54 13.76
N ASN A 139 -1.03 23.70 14.97
CA ASN A 139 0.31 24.21 15.21
C ASN A 139 1.39 23.33 14.59
N LYS A 140 1.24 21.99 14.67
CA LYS A 140 2.15 21.05 13.99
C LYS A 140 2.06 21.20 12.46
N ALA A 141 0.85 21.25 11.90
CA ALA A 141 0.65 21.43 10.46
C ALA A 141 1.27 22.75 9.96
N ALA A 142 1.07 23.85 10.70
CA ALA A 142 1.62 25.16 10.36
C ALA A 142 3.16 25.17 10.31
N LYS A 143 3.82 24.51 11.28
CA LYS A 143 5.28 24.36 11.28
C LYS A 143 5.78 23.63 10.03
N ILE A 144 5.11 22.55 9.63
CA ILE A 144 5.46 21.77 8.43
C ILE A 144 5.28 22.60 7.15
N PHE A 145 4.13 23.29 7.00
CA PHE A 145 3.91 24.16 5.84
C PHE A 145 4.94 25.30 5.76
N LYS A 146 5.30 25.88 6.89
CA LYS A 146 6.34 26.92 6.94
C LYS A 146 7.69 26.38 6.48
N SER A 147 8.12 25.20 6.96
CA SER A 147 9.38 24.59 6.51
C SER A 147 9.36 24.24 5.03
N LEU A 148 8.23 23.76 4.51
CA LEU A 148 8.03 23.48 3.09
C LEU A 148 8.20 24.73 2.24
N LEU A 149 7.54 25.82 2.62
CA LEU A 149 7.62 27.10 1.89
C LEU A 149 9.04 27.63 1.82
N VAL A 150 9.80 27.56 2.93
CA VAL A 150 11.22 27.98 2.96
C VAL A 150 12.06 27.12 2.01
N SER A 151 11.88 25.80 2.02
CA SER A 151 12.60 24.88 1.15
C SER A 151 12.29 25.11 -0.33
N LEU A 152 11.01 25.29 -0.68
CA LEU A 152 10.58 25.59 -2.06
C LEU A 152 11.14 26.92 -2.55
N ARG A 153 11.15 27.96 -1.71
CA ARG A 153 11.74 29.26 -2.06
C ARG A 153 13.24 29.15 -2.34
N LYS A 154 13.98 28.38 -1.54
CA LYS A 154 15.41 28.10 -1.79
C LYS A 154 15.63 27.41 -3.13
N LEU A 155 14.81 26.40 -3.45
CA LEU A 155 14.89 25.68 -4.74
C LEU A 155 14.57 26.59 -5.93
N HIS A 156 13.52 27.41 -5.82
CA HIS A 156 13.16 28.39 -6.84
C HIS A 156 14.29 29.39 -7.10
N ASN A 157 14.89 29.92 -6.02
CA ASN A 157 16.00 30.86 -6.12
C ASN A 157 17.25 30.19 -6.70
N ALA A 158 17.57 28.95 -6.31
CA ALA A 158 18.69 28.20 -6.86
C ALA A 158 18.52 27.86 -8.34
N SER A 159 17.30 27.48 -8.77
CA SER A 159 16.97 27.26 -10.19
C SER A 159 17.08 28.56 -11.00
N THR A 160 16.60 29.67 -10.45
CA THR A 160 16.72 31.00 -11.06
C THR A 160 18.18 31.42 -11.16
N SER A 161 18.98 31.24 -10.09
CA SER A 161 20.43 31.50 -10.08
C SER A 161 21.19 30.60 -11.06
N GLN A 162 20.83 29.32 -11.20
CA GLN A 162 21.42 28.44 -12.22
C GLN A 162 21.07 28.87 -13.65
N ARG A 163 19.84 29.32 -13.89
CA ARG A 163 19.46 29.91 -15.19
C ARG A 163 20.25 31.19 -15.43
N ILE A 164 20.30 32.12 -14.47
CA ILE A 164 21.07 33.37 -14.56
C ILE A 164 22.56 33.09 -14.79
N MET A 165 23.15 32.12 -14.08
CA MET A 165 24.55 31.72 -14.28
C MET A 165 24.78 31.10 -15.66
N LYS A 166 23.87 30.25 -16.16
CA LYS A 166 23.94 29.75 -17.56
C LYS A 166 23.85 30.89 -18.58
N TRP A 167 22.99 31.88 -18.36
CA TRP A 167 22.90 33.07 -19.20
C TRP A 167 24.18 33.91 -19.10
N GLN A 168 24.73 34.14 -17.90
CA GLN A 168 25.98 34.87 -17.71
C GLN A 168 27.17 34.17 -18.36
N VAL A 169 27.28 32.84 -18.28
CA VAL A 169 28.30 32.06 -18.99
C VAL A 169 28.11 32.16 -20.50
N PHE A 170 26.88 32.12 -21.02
CA PHE A 170 26.59 32.29 -22.44
C PHE A 170 26.93 33.70 -22.96
N TYR A 171 26.62 34.73 -22.16
CA TYR A 171 26.96 36.14 -22.44
C TYR A 171 28.47 36.41 -22.33
N LEU A 172 29.15 35.86 -21.32
CA LEU A 172 30.60 35.98 -21.17
C LEU A 172 31.36 35.25 -22.28
N LEU A 173 30.91 34.07 -22.70
CA LEU A 173 31.52 33.34 -23.82
C LEU A 173 31.36 34.06 -25.17
N HIS A 174 30.25 34.77 -25.40
CA HIS A 174 30.09 35.61 -26.59
C HIS A 174 30.91 36.92 -26.53
N SER A 175 31.30 37.37 -25.34
CA SER A 175 32.08 38.60 -25.15
C SER A 175 33.60 38.40 -25.27
N ILE A 176 34.08 37.16 -25.38
CA ILE A 176 35.52 36.81 -25.51
C ILE A 176 35.88 36.42 -26.96
N ALA A 177 34.91 36.41 -27.88
CA ALA A 177 35.09 36.02 -29.29
C ALA A 177 35.05 37.21 -30.29
N ARG A 178 35.50 38.40 -29.89
CA ARG A 178 35.76 39.53 -30.81
C ARG A 178 37.11 40.16 -30.55
#